data_AF-A0A7X8IIQ7-F1
#
_entry.id   AF-A0A7X8IIQ7-F1
#
_cell.length_a   1.000
_cell.length_b   1.000
_cell.length_c   1.000
_cell.angle_alpha   90.00
_cell.angle_beta   90.00
_cell.angle_gamma   90.00
#
_symmetry.space_group_name_H-M   'P 1'
#
loop_
_entity.id
_entity.type
_entity.pdbx_description
1 polymer ?
#
loop_
_entity_poly.entity_id
_entity_poly.type
_entity_poly.pdbx_seq_one_letter_code
_entity_poly.pdbx_strand_id
1 'polypeptide(L)'
;NLPQGYKIVWGGDAQMMTDTLNDMVRTFVLAVLLTYMLLAAILESFAQPLLIMATVPLALIGVILSLLFTGQALNIFSMMATIMLVGIVVNNAILILDYANMRRKEGLSAHDALLEAGELKLKPIIMSTLAIVIGMLPMALGIGSSLREFRQSMGVVSIGGLLVSSFLTLIIIPAFYYLTTKQSQNRLSED
;
A
#
# COMPACT_ATOMS: atom_id res chain seq x y z
N ASN A 1 -33.99 0.85 25.85
CA ASN A 1 -33.84 0.26 27.20
C ASN A 1 -34.49 -1.12 27.21
N LEU A 2 -33.69 -2.18 27.03
CA LEU A 2 -34.17 -3.56 27.16
C LEU A 2 -34.00 -4.06 28.61
N PRO A 3 -34.89 -4.95 29.08
CA PRO A 3 -34.78 -5.57 30.40
C PRO A 3 -33.53 -6.45 30.52
N GLN A 4 -32.95 -6.51 31.73
CA GLN A 4 -31.71 -7.24 32.01
C GLN A 4 -31.86 -8.73 31.66
N GLY A 5 -30.95 -9.24 30.81
CA GLY A 5 -30.93 -10.63 30.34
C GLY A 5 -31.22 -10.81 28.84
N TYR A 6 -31.81 -9.81 28.18
CA TYR A 6 -32.04 -9.85 26.73
C TYR A 6 -30.90 -9.18 25.96
N LYS A 7 -30.23 -9.94 25.09
CA LYS A 7 -29.30 -9.42 24.08
C LYS A 7 -30.04 -9.29 22.74
N ILE A 8 -30.02 -8.10 22.15
CA ILE A 8 -30.34 -7.95 20.73
C ILE A 8 -29.16 -8.54 19.96
N VAL A 9 -29.43 -9.59 19.18
CA VAL A 9 -28.47 -10.14 18.23
C VAL A 9 -28.98 -9.80 16.84
N TRP A 10 -28.20 -9.05 16.08
CA TRP A 10 -28.48 -8.79 14.67
C TRP A 10 -28.30 -10.09 13.91
N GLY A 11 -29.34 -10.62 13.28
CA GLY A 11 -29.30 -11.86 12.49
C GLY A 11 -29.45 -11.61 10.99
N GLY A 12 -29.09 -12.60 10.17
CA GLY A 12 -29.17 -12.51 8.71
C GLY A 12 -28.01 -11.73 8.09
N ASP A 13 -28.32 -10.79 7.18
CA ASP A 13 -27.33 -10.07 6.36
C ASP A 13 -26.36 -9.20 7.19
N ALA A 14 -26.83 -8.62 8.31
CA ALA A 14 -25.98 -7.79 9.18
C ALA A 14 -24.91 -8.61 9.91
N GLN A 15 -25.22 -9.85 10.29
CA GLN A 15 -24.25 -10.77 10.90
C GLN A 15 -23.24 -11.25 9.87
N MET A 16 -23.72 -11.66 8.68
CA MET A 16 -22.84 -12.04 7.57
C MET A 16 -21.89 -10.91 7.17
N MET A 17 -22.37 -9.66 7.16
CA MET A 17 -21.51 -8.51 6.89
C MET A 17 -20.43 -8.34 7.97
N THR A 18 -20.80 -8.43 9.25
CA THR A 18 -19.85 -8.30 10.36
C THR A 18 -18.80 -9.41 10.35
N ASP A 19 -19.21 -10.65 10.10
CA ASP A 19 -18.30 -11.79 10.00
C ASP A 19 -17.35 -11.64 8.81
N THR A 20 -17.87 -11.22 7.65
CA THR A 20 -17.05 -10.95 6.46
C THR A 20 -16.06 -9.81 6.69
N LEU A 21 -16.46 -8.74 7.40
CA LEU A 21 -15.56 -7.65 7.76
C LEU A 21 -14.41 -8.14 8.65
N ASN A 22 -14.70 -8.97 9.66
CA ASN A 22 -13.69 -9.56 10.52
C ASN A 22 -12.71 -10.45 9.74
N ASP A 23 -13.22 -11.27 8.83
CA ASP A 23 -12.38 -12.15 8.00
C ASP A 23 -11.50 -11.36 7.02
N MET A 24 -11.99 -10.24 6.50
CA MET A 24 -11.20 -9.34 5.64
C MET A 24 -10.09 -8.62 6.43
N VAL A 25 -10.36 -8.20 7.66
CA VAL A 25 -9.32 -7.62 8.54
C VAL A 25 -8.25 -8.68 8.86
N ARG A 26 -8.65 -9.92 9.17
CA ARG A 26 -7.71 -11.04 9.35
C ARG A 26 -6.88 -11.28 8.09
N THR A 27 -7.52 -11.27 6.93
CA THR A 27 -6.85 -11.44 5.63
C THR A 27 -5.88 -10.31 5.34
N PHE A 28 -6.23 -9.07 5.67
CA PHE A 28 -5.34 -7.92 5.54
C PHE A 28 -4.09 -8.06 6.41
N VAL A 29 -4.26 -8.44 7.69
CA VAL A 29 -3.12 -8.68 8.60
C VAL A 29 -2.25 -9.82 8.08
N LEU A 30 -2.85 -10.92 7.62
CA LEU A 30 -2.11 -12.02 7.01
C LEU A 30 -1.36 -11.59 5.75
N ALA A 31 -1.97 -10.81 4.87
CA ALA A 31 -1.33 -10.29 3.67
C ALA A 31 -0.09 -9.44 4.02
N VAL A 32 -0.24 -8.49 4.94
CA VAL A 32 0.85 -7.64 5.44
C VAL A 32 1.99 -8.49 6.03
N LEU A 33 1.67 -9.50 6.84
CA LEU A 33 2.65 -10.37 7.47
C LEU A 33 3.40 -11.25 6.45
N LEU A 34 2.66 -11.87 5.52
CA LEU A 34 3.25 -12.69 4.46
C LEU A 34 4.12 -11.86 3.52
N THR A 35 3.68 -10.65 3.16
CA THR A 35 4.47 -9.71 2.37
C THR A 35 5.75 -9.31 3.11
N TYR A 36 5.70 -9.05 4.42
CA TYR A 36 6.90 -8.76 5.21
C TYR A 36 7.90 -9.93 5.20
N MET A 37 7.43 -11.17 5.42
CA MET A 37 8.29 -12.36 5.39
C MET A 37 8.93 -12.56 4.02
N LEU A 38 8.16 -12.37 2.94
CA LEU A 38 8.65 -12.46 1.56
C LEU A 38 9.73 -11.40 1.29
N LEU A 39 9.52 -10.15 1.71
CA LEU A 39 10.51 -9.08 1.57
C LEU A 39 11.79 -9.37 2.36
N ALA A 40 11.66 -9.88 3.59
CA ALA A 40 12.81 -10.23 4.42
C ALA A 40 13.66 -11.33 3.78
N ALA A 41 13.02 -12.30 3.12
CA ALA A 41 13.70 -13.34 2.37
C ALA A 41 14.40 -12.80 1.11
N ILE A 42 13.77 -11.88 0.37
CA ILE A 42 14.33 -11.32 -0.88
C ILE A 42 15.51 -10.37 -0.62
N LEU A 43 15.38 -9.50 0.39
CA LEU A 43 16.36 -8.45 0.68
C LEU A 43 17.50 -8.91 1.61
N GLU A 44 17.45 -10.17 2.09
CA GLU A 44 18.39 -10.74 3.07
C GLU A 44 18.61 -9.83 4.30
N SER A 45 17.59 -9.08 4.67
CA SER A 45 17.66 -8.04 5.70
C SER A 45 16.31 -7.87 6.37
N PHE A 46 16.30 -7.64 7.69
CA PHE A 46 15.08 -7.41 8.47
C PHE A 46 14.73 -5.92 8.60
N ALA A 47 15.71 -5.02 8.43
CA ALA A 47 15.50 -3.58 8.55
C ALA A 47 14.89 -2.97 7.29
N GLN A 48 15.34 -3.42 6.11
CA GLN A 48 14.87 -2.89 4.83
C GLN A 48 13.39 -3.18 4.54
N PRO A 49 12.85 -4.39 4.80
CA PRO A 49 11.42 -4.66 4.68
C PRO A 49 10.59 -3.74 5.57
N LEU A 50 11.06 -3.39 6.77
CA LEU A 50 10.33 -2.52 7.68
C LEU A 50 10.18 -1.10 7.12
N LEU A 51 11.19 -0.60 6.40
CA LEU A 51 11.10 0.66 5.66
C LEU A 51 10.08 0.59 4.53
N ILE A 52 10.03 -0.52 3.79
CA ILE A 52 9.02 -0.72 2.74
C ILE A 52 7.62 -0.81 3.36
N MET A 53 7.44 -1.51 4.46
CA MET A 53 6.14 -1.68 5.12
C MET A 53 5.59 -0.35 5.67
N ALA A 54 6.43 0.65 5.93
CA ALA A 54 5.98 2.00 6.26
C ALA A 54 5.16 2.66 5.13
N THR A 55 5.25 2.17 3.89
CA THR A 55 4.43 2.62 2.75
C THR A 55 2.98 2.11 2.78
N VAL A 56 2.71 1.01 3.49
CA VAL A 56 1.36 0.42 3.55
C VAL A 56 0.37 1.33 4.28
N PRO A 57 0.66 1.87 5.49
CA PRO A 57 -0.21 2.86 6.13
C PRO A 57 -0.42 4.11 5.28
N LEU A 58 0.58 4.53 4.51
CA LEU A 58 0.48 5.69 3.60
C LEU A 58 -0.50 5.40 2.45
N ALA A 59 -0.54 4.17 1.96
CA ALA A 59 -1.54 3.74 0.99
C ALA A 59 -2.96 3.77 1.58
N LEU A 60 -3.14 3.37 2.84
CA LEU A 60 -4.44 3.45 3.52
C LEU A 60 -4.95 4.88 3.62
N ILE A 61 -4.07 5.87 3.83
CA ILE A 61 -4.43 7.28 3.80
C ILE A 61 -4.99 7.65 2.42
N GLY A 62 -4.33 7.22 1.34
CA GLY A 62 -4.81 7.43 -0.03
C GLY A 62 -6.19 6.79 -0.28
N VAL A 63 -6.41 5.58 0.24
CA VAL A 63 -7.70 4.89 0.17
C VAL A 63 -8.80 5.69 0.87
N ILE A 64 -8.58 6.10 2.13
CA ILE A 64 -9.56 6.86 2.90
C ILE A 64 -9.86 8.20 2.24
N LEU A 65 -8.83 8.93 1.80
CA LEU A 65 -9.00 10.20 1.08
C LEU A 65 -9.83 10.04 -0.20
N SER A 66 -9.60 8.98 -0.96
CA SER A 66 -10.33 8.73 -2.21
C SER A 66 -11.82 8.42 -2.00
N LEU A 67 -12.14 7.67 -0.94
CA LEU A 67 -13.51 7.38 -0.52
C LEU A 67 -14.22 8.65 -0.02
N LEU A 68 -13.54 9.47 0.78
CA LEU A 68 -14.08 10.75 1.25
C LEU A 68 -14.37 11.71 0.10
N PHE A 69 -13.47 11.80 -0.89
CA PHE A 69 -13.67 12.68 -2.04
C PHE A 69 -14.84 12.22 -2.94
N THR A 70 -15.05 10.91 -3.05
CA THR A 70 -16.12 10.34 -3.89
C THR A 70 -17.42 10.11 -3.12
N GLY A 71 -17.44 10.34 -1.80
CA GLY A 71 -18.58 10.12 -0.93
C GLY A 71 -19.01 8.64 -0.81
N GLN A 72 -18.09 7.70 -1.07
CA GLN A 72 -18.39 6.27 -1.08
C GLN A 72 -18.08 5.64 0.29
N ALA A 73 -18.89 4.66 0.69
CA ALA A 73 -18.67 3.91 1.91
C ALA A 73 -17.61 2.81 1.72
N LEU A 74 -16.93 2.47 2.82
CA LEU A 74 -16.04 1.33 2.90
C LEU A 74 -16.88 0.05 2.98
N ASN A 75 -16.84 -0.73 1.91
CA ASN A 75 -17.54 -2.00 1.74
C ASN A 75 -16.56 -3.17 1.50
N ILE A 76 -17.09 -4.39 1.35
CA ILE A 76 -16.27 -5.60 1.16
C ILE A 76 -15.35 -5.50 -0.07
N PHE A 77 -15.85 -4.95 -1.18
CA PHE A 77 -15.06 -4.78 -2.41
C PHE A 77 -13.93 -3.73 -2.25
N SER A 78 -14.19 -2.64 -1.52
CA SER A 78 -13.15 -1.65 -1.20
C SER A 78 -12.04 -2.23 -0.33
N MET A 79 -12.36 -3.12 0.61
CA MET A 79 -11.34 -3.81 1.40
C MET A 79 -10.54 -4.80 0.58
N MET A 80 -11.18 -5.52 -0.34
CA MET A 80 -10.48 -6.41 -1.27
C MET A 80 -9.48 -5.61 -2.13
N ALA A 81 -9.89 -4.45 -2.65
CA ALA A 81 -8.99 -3.52 -3.34
C ALA A 81 -7.87 -3.02 -2.43
N THR A 82 -8.15 -2.76 -1.16
CA THR A 82 -7.14 -2.33 -0.18
C THR A 82 -6.10 -3.42 0.08
N ILE A 83 -6.51 -4.68 0.18
CA ILE A 83 -5.60 -5.83 0.30
C ILE A 83 -4.73 -5.95 -0.95
N MET A 84 -5.32 -5.81 -2.14
CA MET A 84 -4.58 -5.82 -3.41
C MET A 84 -3.56 -4.67 -3.50
N LEU A 85 -3.91 -3.47 -2.99
CA LEU A 85 -3.03 -2.31 -2.97
C LEU A 85 -1.74 -2.57 -2.15
N VAL A 86 -1.79 -3.38 -1.08
CA VAL A 86 -0.60 -3.73 -0.29
C VAL A 86 0.51 -4.25 -1.20
N GLY A 87 0.20 -5.24 -2.05
CA GLY A 87 1.19 -5.81 -2.97
C GLY A 87 1.68 -4.84 -4.04
N ILE A 88 0.77 -4.03 -4.59
CA ILE A 88 1.12 -3.06 -5.63
C ILE A 88 2.05 -1.96 -5.08
N VAL A 89 1.73 -1.41 -3.91
CA VAL A 89 2.53 -0.38 -3.25
C VAL A 89 3.90 -0.93 -2.87
N VAL A 90 3.94 -2.14 -2.31
CA VAL A 90 5.18 -2.82 -1.94
C VAL A 90 6.05 -3.10 -3.16
N ASN A 91 5.47 -3.47 -4.31
CA ASN A 91 6.23 -3.66 -5.55
C ASN A 91 6.88 -2.36 -6.05
N ASN A 92 6.17 -1.23 -5.98
CA ASN A 92 6.76 0.06 -6.34
C ASN A 92 7.89 0.45 -5.37
N ALA A 93 7.69 0.15 -4.08
CA ALA A 93 8.64 0.44 -3.02
C ALA A 93 9.94 -0.37 -3.13
N ILE A 94 9.83 -1.69 -3.29
CA ILE A 94 10.98 -2.61 -3.37
C ILE A 94 11.84 -2.29 -4.60
N LEU A 95 11.23 -1.90 -5.74
CA LEU A 95 11.97 -1.58 -6.96
C LEU A 95 12.96 -0.42 -6.79
N ILE A 96 12.62 0.58 -5.97
CA ILE A 96 13.51 1.71 -5.68
C ILE A 96 14.60 1.28 -4.70
N LEU A 97 14.20 0.61 -3.62
CA LEU A 97 15.11 0.24 -2.53
C LEU A 97 16.16 -0.79 -2.97
N ASP A 98 15.73 -1.82 -3.69
CA ASP A 98 16.61 -2.87 -4.20
C ASP A 98 17.64 -2.31 -5.18
N TYR A 99 17.21 -1.41 -6.07
CA TYR A 99 18.12 -0.75 -7.00
C TYR A 99 19.14 0.14 -6.27
N ALA A 100 18.71 0.91 -5.27
CA ALA A 100 19.61 1.72 -4.45
C ALA A 100 20.63 0.84 -3.70
N ASN A 101 20.21 -0.31 -3.17
CA ASN A 101 21.13 -1.27 -2.53
C ASN A 101 22.12 -1.87 -3.52
N MET A 102 21.68 -2.23 -4.73
CA MET A 102 22.54 -2.76 -5.77
C MET A 102 23.64 -1.76 -6.16
N ARG A 103 23.27 -0.49 -6.40
CA ARG A 103 24.23 0.59 -6.70
C ARG A 103 25.20 0.85 -5.55
N ARG A 104 24.74 0.74 -4.29
CA ARG A 104 25.63 0.80 -3.13
C ARG A 104 26.62 -0.35 -3.05
N LYS A 105 26.22 -1.57 -3.44
CA LYS A 105 27.15 -2.73 -3.54
C LYS A 105 28.21 -2.50 -4.62
N GLU A 106 27.90 -1.72 -5.64
CA GLU A 106 28.85 -1.29 -6.69
C GLU A 106 29.75 -0.12 -6.27
N GLY A 107 29.63 0.37 -5.03
CA GLY A 107 30.51 1.38 -4.44
C GLY A 107 30.03 2.82 -4.56
N LEU A 108 28.81 3.07 -5.07
CA LEU A 108 28.25 4.42 -5.10
C LEU A 108 27.87 4.92 -3.69
N SER A 109 27.96 6.24 -3.51
CA SER A 109 27.45 6.90 -2.31
C SER A 109 25.93 6.70 -2.21
N ALA A 110 25.38 6.71 -1.00
CA ALA A 110 23.94 6.50 -0.80
C ALA A 110 23.07 7.58 -1.46
N HIS A 111 23.63 8.78 -1.62
CA HIS A 111 22.96 9.89 -2.29
C HIS A 111 22.90 9.67 -3.80
N ASP A 112 24.03 9.30 -4.42
CA ASP A 112 24.11 9.11 -5.87
C ASP A 112 23.34 7.87 -6.31
N ALA A 113 23.39 6.80 -5.49
CA ALA A 113 22.59 5.59 -5.69
C ALA A 113 21.07 5.89 -5.68
N LEU A 114 20.59 6.79 -4.81
CA LEU A 114 19.18 7.18 -4.75
C LEU A 114 18.77 8.06 -5.92
N LEU A 115 19.64 8.97 -6.37
CA LEU A 115 19.40 9.81 -7.55
C LEU A 115 19.26 8.94 -8.81
N GLU A 116 20.20 8.02 -9.03
CA GLU A 116 20.17 7.10 -10.17
C GLU A 116 18.95 6.16 -10.10
N ALA A 117 18.63 5.66 -8.89
CA ALA A 117 17.42 4.86 -8.65
C ALA A 117 16.15 5.63 -9.02
N GLY A 118 16.07 6.89 -8.59
CA GLY A 118 14.95 7.78 -8.87
C GLY A 118 14.73 7.95 -10.37
N GLU A 119 15.77 8.33 -11.12
CA GLU A 119 15.68 8.60 -12.56
C GLU A 119 15.30 7.36 -13.38
N LEU A 120 15.88 6.20 -13.07
CA LEU A 120 15.65 4.98 -13.82
C LEU A 120 14.30 4.33 -13.49
N LYS A 121 13.83 4.43 -12.24
CA LYS A 121 12.58 3.78 -11.79
C LYS A 121 11.36 4.68 -11.95
N LEU A 122 11.51 5.99 -12.06
CA LEU A 122 10.39 6.93 -12.28
C LEU A 122 9.55 6.55 -13.51
N LYS A 123 10.21 6.27 -14.64
CA LYS A 123 9.54 5.90 -15.90
C LYS A 123 8.70 4.61 -15.76
N PRO A 124 9.26 3.47 -15.28
CA PRO A 124 8.47 2.27 -15.01
C PRO A 124 7.32 2.46 -14.02
N ILE A 125 7.53 3.20 -12.92
CA ILE A 125 6.51 3.39 -11.87
C ILE A 125 5.32 4.21 -12.41
N ILE A 126 5.58 5.26 -13.18
CA ILE A 126 4.53 6.04 -13.83
C ILE A 126 3.77 5.17 -14.84
N MET A 127 4.48 4.38 -15.65
CA MET A 127 3.87 3.49 -16.63
C MET A 127 2.90 2.49 -15.98
N SER A 128 3.32 1.81 -14.91
CA SER A 128 2.47 0.83 -14.21
C SER A 128 1.28 1.51 -13.54
N THR A 129 1.51 2.65 -12.88
CA THR A 129 0.45 3.41 -12.20
C THR A 129 -0.60 3.86 -13.21
N LEU A 130 -0.20 4.43 -14.35
CA LEU A 130 -1.13 4.86 -15.39
C LEU A 130 -1.89 3.68 -16.00
N ALA A 131 -1.22 2.55 -16.24
CA ALA A 131 -1.88 1.36 -16.78
C ALA A 131 -3.01 0.87 -15.85
N ILE A 132 -2.74 0.80 -14.53
CA ILE A 132 -3.76 0.39 -13.55
C ILE A 132 -4.88 1.44 -13.46
N VAL A 133 -4.53 2.73 -13.44
CA VAL A 133 -5.53 3.80 -13.37
C VAL A 133 -6.48 3.75 -14.57
N ILE A 134 -5.94 3.62 -15.78
CA ILE A 134 -6.76 3.52 -17.01
C ILE A 134 -7.58 2.23 -17.00
N GLY A 135 -7.01 1.10 -16.56
CA GLY A 135 -7.71 -0.17 -16.46
C GLY A 135 -8.88 -0.16 -15.46
N MET A 136 -8.73 0.58 -14.37
CA MET A 136 -9.77 0.69 -13.32
C MET A 136 -10.76 1.84 -13.58
N LEU A 137 -10.45 2.75 -14.51
CA LEU A 137 -11.28 3.91 -14.86
C LEU A 137 -12.74 3.55 -15.23
N PRO A 138 -13.02 2.55 -16.10
CA PRO A 138 -14.41 2.19 -16.42
C PRO A 138 -15.16 1.61 -15.21
N MET A 139 -14.45 0.94 -14.30
CA MET A 139 -15.05 0.46 -13.04
C MET A 139 -15.35 1.61 -12.10
N ALA A 140 -14.43 2.59 -11.97
CA ALA A 140 -14.61 3.79 -11.16
C ALA A 140 -15.75 4.68 -11.67
N LEU A 141 -15.97 4.75 -12.98
CA LEU A 141 -17.11 5.47 -13.57
C LEU A 141 -18.44 4.71 -13.43
N GLY A 142 -18.40 3.44 -13.02
CA GLY A 142 -19.61 2.64 -12.80
C GLY A 142 -20.41 2.39 -14.08
N ILE A 143 -19.75 2.26 -15.23
CA ILE A 143 -20.41 2.03 -16.52
C ILE A 143 -21.07 0.63 -16.48
N GLY A 144 -22.41 0.58 -16.50
CA GLY A 144 -23.24 -0.65 -16.43
C GLY A 144 -24.25 -0.66 -15.26
N SER A 145 -25.44 -1.24 -15.48
CA SER A 145 -26.60 -1.18 -14.56
C SER A 145 -26.53 -2.09 -13.33
N SER A 146 -25.89 -3.26 -13.42
CA SER A 146 -25.79 -4.21 -12.31
C SER A 146 -24.55 -3.91 -11.43
N LEU A 147 -24.64 -3.94 -10.09
CA LEU A 147 -23.53 -3.76 -9.14
C LEU A 147 -22.69 -2.46 -9.30
N ARG A 148 -23.31 -1.36 -9.74
CA ARG A 148 -22.62 -0.09 -10.01
C ARG A 148 -21.85 0.44 -8.80
N GLU A 149 -22.50 0.52 -7.64
CA GLU A 149 -21.91 1.08 -6.42
C GLU A 149 -20.73 0.24 -5.90
N PHE A 150 -20.85 -1.09 -5.97
CA PHE A 150 -19.79 -2.00 -5.56
C PHE A 150 -18.54 -1.90 -6.44
N ARG A 151 -18.71 -1.86 -7.78
CA ARG A 151 -17.59 -1.69 -8.72
C ARG A 151 -16.97 -0.30 -8.64
N GLN A 152 -17.81 0.72 -8.47
CA GLN A 152 -17.35 2.10 -8.34
C GLN A 152 -16.46 2.28 -7.12
N SER A 153 -16.89 1.79 -5.95
CA SER A 153 -16.08 1.84 -4.73
C SER A 153 -14.73 1.13 -4.91
N MET A 154 -14.71 -0.06 -5.53
CA MET A 154 -13.47 -0.80 -5.81
C MET A 154 -12.51 -0.04 -6.75
N GLY A 155 -13.03 0.55 -7.83
CA GLY A 155 -12.24 1.32 -8.79
C GLY A 155 -11.67 2.60 -8.19
N VAL A 156 -12.50 3.36 -7.46
CA VAL A 156 -12.11 4.60 -6.81
C VAL A 156 -11.00 4.38 -5.79
N VAL A 157 -11.17 3.38 -4.92
CA VAL A 157 -10.20 3.01 -3.89
C VAL A 157 -8.88 2.61 -4.50
N SER A 158 -8.91 1.79 -5.56
CA SER A 158 -7.69 1.35 -6.25
C SER A 158 -6.96 2.53 -6.86
N ILE A 159 -7.66 3.40 -7.60
CA ILE A 159 -7.07 4.57 -8.28
C ILE A 159 -6.51 5.56 -7.26
N GLY A 160 -7.30 5.97 -6.28
CA GLY A 160 -6.90 6.97 -5.30
C GLY A 160 -5.81 6.46 -4.36
N GLY A 161 -5.93 5.21 -3.93
CA GLY A 161 -4.89 4.52 -3.16
C GLY A 161 -3.56 4.51 -3.92
N LEU A 162 -3.55 4.05 -5.18
CA LEU A 162 -2.34 3.99 -6.01
C LEU A 162 -1.71 5.36 -6.27
N LEU A 163 -2.51 6.36 -6.65
CA LEU A 163 -1.97 7.68 -7.00
C LEU A 163 -1.30 8.34 -5.79
N VAL A 164 -2.00 8.34 -4.66
CA VAL A 164 -1.48 8.95 -3.42
C VAL A 164 -0.32 8.13 -2.88
N SER A 165 -0.42 6.80 -2.87
CA SER A 165 0.65 5.93 -2.36
C SER A 165 1.89 5.98 -3.22
N SER A 166 1.76 5.96 -4.55
CA SER A 166 2.89 5.99 -5.48
C SER A 166 3.67 7.29 -5.34
N PHE A 167 2.95 8.42 -5.26
CA PHE A 167 3.55 9.73 -5.01
C PHE A 167 4.25 9.80 -3.64
N LEU A 168 3.58 9.38 -2.57
CA LEU A 168 4.16 9.38 -1.22
C LEU A 168 5.37 8.44 -1.13
N THR A 169 5.29 7.26 -1.74
CA THR A 169 6.37 6.24 -1.73
C THR A 169 7.63 6.75 -2.41
N LEU A 170 7.48 7.44 -3.54
CA LEU A 170 8.60 8.03 -4.28
C LEU A 170 9.39 9.06 -3.45
N ILE A 171 8.72 9.76 -2.53
CA ILE A 171 9.35 10.75 -1.65
C ILE A 171 9.89 10.09 -0.37
N ILE A 172 9.10 9.20 0.22
CA ILE A 172 9.36 8.66 1.56
C ILE A 172 10.49 7.63 1.54
N ILE A 173 10.58 6.77 0.52
CA ILE A 173 11.65 5.77 0.47
C ILE A 173 13.05 6.40 0.41
N PRO A 174 13.33 7.35 -0.50
CA PRO A 174 14.62 8.02 -0.51
C PRO A 174 14.94 8.74 0.80
N ALA A 175 13.94 9.42 1.40
CA ALA A 175 14.12 10.13 2.65
C ALA A 175 14.49 9.20 3.82
N PHE A 176 13.75 8.11 3.99
CA PHE A 176 14.01 7.13 5.05
C PHE A 176 15.31 6.35 4.81
N TYR A 177 15.62 6.00 3.56
CA TYR A 177 16.86 5.32 3.21
C TYR A 177 18.09 6.20 3.50
N TYR A 178 18.01 7.49 3.15
CA TYR A 178 19.06 8.46 3.44
C TYR A 178 19.27 8.64 4.93
N LEU A 179 18.21 8.77 5.73
CA LEU A 179 18.30 8.89 7.20
C LEU A 179 18.95 7.65 7.85
N THR A 180 18.52 6.46 7.42
CA THR A 180 19.07 5.19 7.95
C THR A 180 20.55 5.04 7.60
N THR A 181 20.93 5.47 6.39
CA THR A 181 22.33 5.40 5.95
C THR A 181 23.22 6.46 6.61
N LYS A 182 22.70 7.67 6.83
CA LYS A 182 23.39 8.74 7.55
C LYS A 182 23.70 8.32 9.00
N GLN A 183 22.79 7.61 9.67
CA GLN A 183 23.04 7.05 11.00
C GLN A 183 24.15 5.98 11.00
N SER A 184 24.27 5.18 9.94
CA SER A 184 25.34 4.19 9.83
C SER A 184 26.72 4.82 9.57
N GLN A 185 26.77 5.98 8.92
CA GLN A 185 28.03 6.70 8.66
C GLN A 185 28.54 7.45 9.90
N ASN A 186 27.63 8.02 10.71
CA ASN A 186 27.99 8.65 11.99
C ASN A 186 28.56 7.63 13.00
N ARG A 187 28.07 6.39 13.01
CA ARG A 187 28.58 5.34 13.90
C ARG A 187 30.01 4.87 13.59
N LEU A 188 30.49 5.07 12.37
CA LEU A 188 31.87 4.73 11.95
C LEU A 188 32.86 5.90 12.10
N SER A 189 32.36 7.08 12.50
CA SER A 189 33.19 8.27 12.74
C SER A 189 33.30 8.62 14.22
N GLU A 190 32.65 7.85 15.10
CA GLU A 190 32.78 7.93 16.56
C GLU A 190 33.66 6.80 17.16
N ASP A 191 34.10 5.83 16.36
CA ASP A 191 35.11 4.80 16.68
C ASP A 191 36.46 5.16 16.05
#